data_AF-X1CCZ8-F1
#
_entry.id   AF-X1CCZ8-F1
#
_cell.length_a   1.000
_cell.length_b   1.000
_cell.length_c   1.000
_cell.angle_alpha   90.00
_cell.angle_beta   90.00
_cell.angle_gamma   90.00
#
_symmetry.space_group_name_H-M   'P 1'
#
loop_
_entity.id
_entity.type
_entity.pdbx_description
1 polymer ?
#
loop_
_entity_poly.entity_id
_entity_poly.type
_entity_poly.pdbx_seq_one_letter_code
_entity_poly.pdbx_strand_id
1 'polypeptide(L)'
;DEVRESKEKITLIPLGPLTNIAAALIGAPDIKGNIERIVLMGGAAYAGNYSPSAEFNIMVDPEAASFVFNAGIPITMIGLDATHKAQLYREDIEKFRKMNKKVATMVAELMDFYSSFHKTMGFEGSPLHDPLAVAAVLEPDLVTSKNWQ
;
A
#
# COMPACT_ATOMS: atom_id res chain seq x y z
N ASP A 1 0.50 18.44 -12.68
CA ASP A 1 0.92 19.78 -12.23
C ASP A 1 1.54 19.75 -10.84
N GLU A 2 0.87 19.23 -9.80
CA GLU A 2 1.47 19.09 -8.45
C GLU A 2 2.89 18.48 -8.46
N VAL A 3 3.08 17.35 -9.13
CA VAL A 3 4.40 16.71 -9.26
C VAL A 3 5.39 17.57 -10.04
N ARG A 4 4.95 18.29 -11.06
CA ARG A 4 5.81 19.09 -11.93
C ARG A 4 6.26 20.38 -11.24
N GLU A 5 5.37 21.00 -10.48
CA GLU A 5 5.55 22.32 -9.88
C GLU A 5 6.13 22.25 -8.46
N SER A 6 6.15 21.07 -7.85
CA SER A 6 6.71 20.89 -6.51
C SER A 6 8.19 21.28 -6.46
N LYS A 7 8.54 22.10 -5.46
CA LYS A 7 9.94 22.51 -5.21
C LYS A 7 10.77 21.39 -4.60
N GLU A 8 10.12 20.43 -3.98
CA GLU A 8 10.71 19.24 -3.38
C GLU A 8 10.22 18.01 -4.14
N LYS A 9 11.05 16.96 -4.17
CA LYS A 9 10.64 15.73 -4.81
C LYS A 9 9.50 15.07 -4.02
N ILE A 10 8.55 14.50 -4.76
CA ILE A 10 7.34 13.89 -4.19
C ILE A 10 7.51 12.39 -4.04
N THR A 11 7.04 11.84 -2.93
CA THR A 11 6.82 10.40 -2.77
C THR A 11 5.39 10.06 -3.16
N LEU A 12 5.23 9.12 -4.11
CA LEU A 12 3.91 8.62 -4.48
C LEU A 12 3.58 7.38 -3.64
N ILE A 13 2.36 7.32 -3.10
CA ILE A 13 1.88 6.19 -2.29
C ILE A 13 0.60 5.61 -2.92
N PRO A 14 0.69 4.88 -4.05
CA PRO A 14 -0.48 4.27 -4.65
C PRO A 14 -0.97 3.08 -3.80
N LEU A 15 -2.24 3.11 -3.44
CA LEU A 15 -2.93 2.13 -2.59
C LEU A 15 -3.97 1.31 -3.38
N GLY A 16 -3.87 1.34 -4.70
CA GLY A 16 -4.78 0.71 -5.64
C GLY A 16 -4.07 0.35 -6.94
N PRO A 17 -4.81 -0.04 -7.99
CA PRO A 17 -4.24 -0.34 -9.30
C PRO A 17 -3.37 0.80 -9.84
N LEU A 18 -2.27 0.46 -10.49
CA LEU A 18 -1.24 1.42 -10.91
C LEU A 18 -1.59 2.21 -12.18
N THR A 19 -2.82 2.07 -12.69
CA THR A 19 -3.33 2.71 -13.90
C THR A 19 -3.07 4.22 -13.93
N ASN A 20 -3.40 4.92 -12.84
CA ASN A 20 -3.20 6.38 -12.75
C ASN A 20 -1.72 6.77 -12.77
N ILE A 21 -0.87 5.96 -12.14
CA ILE A 21 0.58 6.22 -12.08
C ILE A 21 1.20 5.99 -13.45
N ALA A 22 0.85 4.88 -14.12
CA ALA A 22 1.30 4.62 -15.48
C ALA A 22 0.82 5.71 -16.45
N ALA A 23 -0.47 6.05 -16.42
CA ALA A 23 -1.03 7.10 -17.28
C ALA A 23 -0.33 8.46 -17.07
N ALA A 24 -0.05 8.84 -15.82
CA ALA A 24 0.66 10.08 -15.52
C ALA A 24 2.09 10.08 -16.06
N LEU A 25 2.84 8.99 -15.88
CA LEU A 25 4.21 8.86 -16.37
C LEU A 25 4.30 8.77 -17.90
N ILE A 26 3.29 8.18 -18.56
CA ILE A 26 3.19 8.14 -20.03
C ILE A 26 2.85 9.52 -20.58
N GLY A 27 1.84 10.20 -19.99
CA GLY A 27 1.35 11.49 -20.47
C GLY A 27 2.27 12.67 -20.14
N ALA A 28 3.10 12.55 -19.10
CA ALA A 28 4.00 13.59 -18.64
C ALA A 28 5.34 12.99 -18.17
N PRO A 29 6.16 12.44 -19.09
CA PRO A 29 7.41 11.76 -18.73
C PRO A 29 8.42 12.67 -18.02
N ASP A 30 8.29 13.99 -18.21
CA ASP A 30 9.11 15.00 -17.55
C ASP A 30 8.95 15.02 -16.01
N ILE A 31 7.81 14.57 -15.48
CA ILE A 31 7.56 14.56 -14.03
C ILE A 31 8.42 13.54 -13.29
N LYS A 32 8.99 12.55 -14.01
CA LYS A 32 9.80 11.48 -13.42
C LYS A 32 10.94 12.03 -12.58
N GLY A 33 11.58 13.12 -13.03
CA GLY A 33 12.71 13.74 -12.31
C GLY A 33 12.33 14.32 -10.94
N ASN A 34 11.03 14.61 -10.72
CA ASN A 34 10.54 15.18 -9.48
C ASN A 34 9.83 14.16 -8.57
N ILE A 35 9.89 12.87 -8.91
CA ILE A 35 9.41 11.77 -8.06
C ILE A 35 10.63 11.21 -7.32
N GLU A 36 10.61 11.27 -5.99
CA GLU A 36 11.69 10.72 -5.16
C GLU A 36 11.64 9.19 -5.18
N ARG A 37 10.45 8.64 -4.90
CA ARG A 37 10.19 7.20 -4.88
C ARG A 37 8.70 6.92 -4.98
N ILE A 38 8.37 5.67 -5.29
CA ILE A 38 7.02 5.11 -5.22
C ILE A 38 6.99 4.06 -4.11
N VAL A 39 6.10 4.21 -3.13
CA VAL A 39 5.85 3.22 -2.09
C VAL A 39 4.44 2.68 -2.27
N LEU A 40 4.31 1.53 -2.93
CA LEU A 40 3.02 1.00 -3.37
C LEU A 40 2.53 -0.13 -2.45
N MET A 41 1.22 -0.19 -2.22
CA MET A 41 0.58 -1.41 -1.70
C MET A 41 0.15 -2.27 -2.88
N GLY A 42 0.75 -3.45 -2.98
CA GLY A 42 0.40 -4.41 -4.02
C GLY A 42 1.49 -5.45 -4.23
N GLY A 43 1.10 -6.54 -4.91
CA GLY A 43 1.99 -7.65 -5.22
C GLY A 43 2.19 -8.64 -4.08
N ALA A 44 2.80 -9.77 -4.41
CA ALA A 44 3.18 -10.80 -3.47
C ALA A 44 4.39 -11.57 -4.00
N ALA A 45 5.36 -11.86 -3.15
CA ALA A 45 6.55 -12.65 -3.49
C ALA A 45 6.26 -14.16 -3.45
N TYR A 46 5.36 -14.60 -2.56
CA TYR A 46 5.03 -16.03 -2.40
C TYR A 46 3.66 -16.43 -2.95
N ALA A 47 2.58 -15.78 -2.49
CA ALA A 47 1.21 -16.18 -2.83
C ALA A 47 0.27 -14.97 -2.93
N GLY A 48 -0.59 -14.99 -3.95
CA GLY A 48 -1.58 -13.94 -4.19
C GLY A 48 -2.87 -14.09 -3.36
N ASN A 49 -3.72 -13.07 -3.40
CA ASN A 49 -5.05 -13.06 -2.77
C ASN A 49 -6.21 -13.00 -3.78
N TYR A 50 -5.95 -12.68 -5.05
CA TYR A 50 -6.94 -12.68 -6.12
C TYR A 50 -6.90 -13.99 -6.91
N SER A 51 -5.69 -14.43 -7.24
CA SER A 51 -5.39 -15.79 -7.71
C SER A 51 -4.22 -16.35 -6.90
N PRO A 52 -3.91 -17.65 -6.99
CA PRO A 52 -2.75 -18.21 -6.27
C PRO A 52 -1.44 -17.46 -6.52
N SER A 53 -1.29 -16.82 -7.69
CA SER A 53 -0.08 -16.13 -8.11
C SER A 53 -0.21 -14.60 -8.22
N ALA A 54 -1.38 -14.02 -7.97
CA ALA A 54 -1.62 -12.59 -8.20
C ALA A 54 -2.33 -11.92 -7.03
N GLU A 55 -1.78 -10.77 -6.64
CA GLU A 55 -2.41 -9.83 -5.72
C GLU A 55 -3.37 -8.91 -6.49
N PHE A 56 -4.48 -8.54 -5.86
CA PHE A 56 -5.58 -7.76 -6.44
C PHE A 56 -5.14 -6.49 -7.19
N ASN A 57 -4.44 -5.56 -6.56
CA ASN A 57 -4.06 -4.28 -7.19
C ASN A 57 -3.22 -4.48 -8.45
N ILE A 58 -2.30 -5.45 -8.43
CA ILE A 58 -1.48 -5.81 -9.60
C ILE A 58 -2.30 -6.51 -10.67
N MET A 59 -3.24 -7.39 -10.29
CA MET A 59 -4.06 -8.12 -11.25
C MET A 59 -5.09 -7.26 -11.96
N VAL A 60 -5.57 -6.18 -11.33
CA VAL A 60 -6.54 -5.28 -11.97
C VAL A 60 -5.95 -4.56 -13.19
N ASP A 61 -4.65 -4.23 -13.16
CA ASP A 61 -3.95 -3.61 -14.30
C ASP A 61 -2.46 -4.05 -14.33
N PRO A 62 -2.17 -5.26 -14.81
CA PRO A 62 -0.82 -5.81 -14.83
C PRO A 62 0.08 -5.10 -15.84
N GLU A 63 -0.46 -4.54 -16.92
CA GLU A 63 0.27 -3.72 -17.89
C GLU A 63 0.77 -2.43 -17.25
N ALA A 64 -0.09 -1.71 -16.52
CA ALA A 64 0.33 -0.52 -15.78
C ALA A 64 1.36 -0.86 -14.71
N ALA A 65 1.17 -1.96 -13.99
CA ALA A 65 2.15 -2.43 -13.00
C ALA A 65 3.51 -2.70 -13.66
N SER A 66 3.54 -3.49 -14.73
CA SER A 66 4.76 -3.78 -15.48
C SER A 66 5.45 -2.50 -15.94
N PHE A 67 4.71 -1.54 -16.49
CA PHE A 67 5.26 -0.24 -16.89
C PHE A 67 5.88 0.51 -15.70
N VAL A 68 5.16 0.62 -14.57
CA VAL A 68 5.65 1.34 -13.38
C VAL A 68 6.89 0.68 -12.78
N PHE A 69 6.91 -0.65 -12.66
CA PHE A 69 8.10 -1.38 -12.19
C PHE A 69 9.32 -1.18 -13.08
N ASN A 70 9.11 -0.93 -14.38
CA ASN A 70 10.17 -0.65 -15.35
C ASN A 70 10.42 0.86 -15.57
N ALA A 71 9.72 1.75 -14.85
CA ALA A 71 9.82 3.18 -15.05
C ALA A 71 11.16 3.77 -14.58
N GLY A 72 12.02 3.00 -13.91
CA GLY A 72 13.32 3.45 -13.41
C GLY A 72 13.23 4.53 -12.33
N ILE A 73 12.16 4.49 -11.54
CA ILE A 73 11.95 5.27 -10.31
C ILE A 73 12.21 4.31 -9.13
N PRO A 74 12.85 4.74 -8.03
CA PRO A 74 12.99 3.89 -6.85
C PRO A 74 11.61 3.43 -6.34
N ILE A 75 11.44 2.11 -6.18
CA ILE A 75 10.18 1.51 -5.75
C ILE A 75 10.38 0.70 -4.47
N THR A 76 9.47 0.90 -3.52
CA THR A 76 9.27 -0.02 -2.40
C THR A 76 7.90 -0.68 -2.57
N MET A 77 7.90 -2.00 -2.78
CA MET A 77 6.67 -2.79 -2.88
C MET A 77 6.29 -3.32 -1.50
N ILE A 78 5.14 -2.89 -1.00
CA ILE A 78 4.54 -3.37 0.24
C ILE A 78 3.50 -4.43 -0.13
N GLY A 79 4.00 -5.66 -0.31
CA GLY A 79 3.20 -6.80 -0.75
C GLY A 79 2.52 -7.58 0.37
N LEU A 80 1.80 -8.63 -0.01
CA LEU A 80 1.08 -9.53 0.92
C LEU A 80 1.99 -10.18 1.97
N ASP A 81 3.26 -10.42 1.63
CA ASP A 81 4.25 -11.06 2.51
C ASP A 81 4.57 -10.23 3.76
N ALA A 82 4.41 -8.91 3.66
CA ALA A 82 4.54 -7.96 4.77
C ALA A 82 3.17 -7.65 5.38
N THR A 83 2.17 -7.35 4.55
CA THR A 83 0.86 -6.87 5.03
C THR A 83 0.06 -7.93 5.79
N HIS A 84 0.19 -9.22 5.44
CA HIS A 84 -0.42 -10.31 6.23
C HIS A 84 0.15 -10.43 7.66
N LYS A 85 1.34 -9.86 7.94
CA LYS A 85 1.93 -9.81 9.28
C LYS A 85 1.50 -8.58 10.07
N ALA A 86 1.11 -7.50 9.38
CA ALA A 86 0.66 -6.25 9.98
C ALA A 86 -0.82 -6.35 10.38
N GLN A 87 -1.11 -7.16 11.39
CA GLN A 87 -2.48 -7.40 11.85
C GLN A 87 -2.88 -6.47 12.98
N LEU A 88 -4.12 -5.98 12.90
CA LEU A 88 -4.79 -5.22 13.95
C LEU A 88 -5.73 -6.15 14.71
N TYR A 89 -5.58 -6.21 16.04
CA TYR A 89 -6.36 -7.11 16.90
C TYR A 89 -7.54 -6.39 17.55
N ARG A 90 -8.44 -7.17 18.16
CA ARG A 90 -9.63 -6.61 18.83
C ARG A 90 -9.24 -5.60 19.92
N GLU A 91 -8.16 -5.88 20.64
CA GLU A 91 -7.66 -5.02 21.71
C GLU A 91 -7.18 -3.67 21.15
N ASP A 92 -6.66 -3.64 19.93
CA ASP A 92 -6.23 -2.42 19.25
C ASP A 92 -7.42 -1.57 18.78
N ILE A 93 -8.49 -2.20 18.30
CA ILE A 93 -9.76 -1.52 17.99
C ILE A 93 -10.29 -0.80 19.24
N GLU A 94 -10.27 -1.48 20.39
CA GLU A 94 -10.72 -0.88 21.65
C GLU A 94 -9.78 0.24 22.13
N LYS A 95 -8.47 0.19 21.82
CA LYS A 95 -7.56 1.33 22.07
C LYS A 95 -7.99 2.54 21.25
N PHE A 96 -8.28 2.39 19.96
CA PHE A 96 -8.79 3.49 19.13
C PHE A 96 -10.08 4.09 19.69
N ARG A 97 -11.02 3.23 20.10
CA ARG A 97 -12.30 3.67 20.70
C ARG A 97 -12.08 4.48 21.98
N LYS A 98 -11.13 4.08 22.83
CA LYS A 98 -10.79 4.78 24.08
C LYS A 98 -10.09 6.12 23.88
N MET A 99 -9.55 6.42 22.70
CA MET A 99 -8.94 7.73 22.43
C MET A 99 -9.96 8.88 22.44
N ASN A 100 -11.26 8.57 22.32
CA ASN A 100 -12.36 9.55 22.31
C ASN A 100 -12.15 10.70 21.30
N LYS A 101 -11.62 10.36 20.12
CA LYS A 101 -11.42 11.28 18.99
C LYS A 101 -12.27 10.82 17.82
N LYS A 102 -12.92 11.75 17.12
CA LYS A 102 -13.82 11.46 15.99
C LYS A 102 -13.22 10.51 14.94
N VAL A 103 -11.98 10.77 14.53
CA VAL A 103 -11.26 9.92 13.55
C VAL A 103 -10.96 8.53 14.12
N ALA A 104 -10.56 8.44 15.39
CA ALA A 104 -10.27 7.16 16.02
C ALA A 104 -11.53 6.29 16.18
N THR A 105 -12.66 6.90 16.53
CA THR A 105 -13.96 6.21 16.57
C THR A 105 -14.35 5.67 15.20
N MET A 106 -14.22 6.48 14.15
CA MET A 106 -14.50 6.05 12.78
C MET A 106 -13.60 4.88 12.35
N VAL A 107 -12.30 4.93 12.65
CA VAL A 107 -11.37 3.82 12.38
C VAL A 107 -11.80 2.56 13.13
N ALA A 108 -12.17 2.67 14.40
CA ALA A 108 -12.64 1.52 15.17
C ALA A 108 -13.89 0.87 14.55
N GLU A 109 -14.86 1.67 14.11
CA GLU A 109 -16.08 1.19 13.46
C GLU A 109 -15.81 0.51 12.10
N LEU A 110 -14.91 1.08 11.29
CA LEU A 110 -14.47 0.45 10.04
C LEU A 110 -13.78 -0.89 10.31
N MET A 111 -12.94 -0.96 11.34
CA MET A 111 -12.22 -2.18 11.70
C MET A 111 -13.14 -3.24 12.32
N ASP A 112 -14.23 -2.88 12.98
CA ASP A 112 -15.24 -3.84 13.44
C ASP A 112 -15.80 -4.64 12.25
N PHE A 113 -16.18 -3.93 11.18
CA PHE A 113 -16.65 -4.56 9.95
C PHE A 113 -15.55 -5.39 9.28
N TYR A 114 -14.36 -4.81 9.10
CA TYR A 114 -13.25 -5.46 8.41
C TYR A 114 -12.76 -6.72 9.13
N SER A 115 -12.75 -6.71 10.47
CA SER A 115 -12.36 -7.86 11.30
C SER A 115 -13.33 -9.03 11.18
N SER A 116 -14.62 -8.76 10.98
CA SER A 116 -15.62 -9.83 10.80
C SER A 116 -15.35 -10.66 9.55
N PHE A 117 -14.92 -10.01 8.46
CA PHE A 117 -14.55 -10.66 7.21
C PHE A 117 -13.25 -11.46 7.32
N HIS A 118 -12.17 -10.87 7.84
CA HIS A 118 -10.86 -11.53 7.89
C HIS A 118 -10.82 -12.77 8.79
N LYS A 119 -11.65 -12.81 9.84
CA LYS A 119 -11.84 -14.02 10.64
C LYS A 119 -12.32 -15.21 9.81
N THR A 120 -13.18 -14.98 8.82
CA THR A 120 -13.64 -16.04 7.91
C THR A 120 -12.54 -16.57 6.99
N MET A 121 -11.47 -15.80 6.81
CA MET A 121 -10.29 -16.18 6.03
C MET A 121 -9.19 -16.83 6.90
N GLY A 122 -9.43 -17.01 8.20
CA GLY A 122 -8.52 -17.68 9.13
C GLY A 122 -7.45 -16.77 9.75
N PHE A 123 -7.55 -15.45 9.62
CA PHE A 123 -6.65 -14.53 10.32
C PHE A 123 -7.07 -14.32 11.78
N GLU A 124 -6.10 -14.19 12.68
CA GLU A 124 -6.32 -13.86 14.09
C GLU A 124 -6.70 -12.39 14.30
N GLY A 125 -6.06 -11.48 13.55
CA GLY A 125 -6.40 -10.06 13.44
C GLY A 125 -6.68 -9.65 11.98
N SER A 126 -6.96 -8.37 11.74
CA SER A 126 -7.16 -7.85 10.38
C SER A 126 -5.85 -7.35 9.78
N PRO A 127 -5.39 -7.90 8.64
CA PRO A 127 -4.27 -7.35 7.90
C PRO A 127 -4.53 -5.89 7.50
N LEU A 128 -3.56 -5.02 7.80
CA LEU A 128 -3.57 -3.62 7.38
C LEU A 128 -2.69 -3.47 6.14
N HIS A 129 -3.29 -3.68 4.98
CA HIS A 129 -2.60 -3.59 3.69
C HIS A 129 -2.08 -2.17 3.40
N ASP A 130 -3.00 -1.27 3.09
CA ASP A 130 -2.67 0.10 2.69
C ASP A 130 -2.01 0.93 3.80
N PRO A 131 -2.45 0.84 5.08
CA PRO A 131 -1.81 1.60 6.15
C PRO A 131 -0.34 1.25 6.34
N LEU A 132 0.09 0.01 6.07
CA LEU A 132 1.49 -0.37 6.16
C LEU A 132 2.35 0.37 5.11
N ALA A 133 1.81 0.63 3.92
CA ALA A 133 2.52 1.39 2.89
C ALA A 133 2.75 2.85 3.30
N VAL A 134 1.74 3.48 3.91
CA VAL A 134 1.88 4.82 4.48
C VAL A 134 2.87 4.80 5.67
N ALA A 135 2.75 3.82 6.57
CA ALA A 135 3.65 3.68 7.71
C ALA A 135 5.12 3.50 7.28
N ALA A 136 5.40 2.71 6.24
CA ALA A 136 6.74 2.51 5.71
C ALA A 136 7.34 3.77 5.06
N VAL A 137 6.52 4.77 4.73
CA VAL A 137 7.04 6.10 4.32
C VAL A 137 7.50 6.91 5.53
N LEU A 138 6.72 6.88 6.62
CA LEU A 138 6.96 7.64 7.84
C LEU A 138 8.09 7.03 8.69
N GLU A 139 8.11 5.71 8.81
CA GLU A 139 9.09 4.94 9.57
C GLU A 139 9.58 3.75 8.71
N PRO A 140 10.59 3.97 7.85
CA PRO A 140 11.06 2.95 6.91
C PRO A 140 11.56 1.66 7.57
N ASP A 141 12.07 1.76 8.80
CA ASP A 141 12.61 0.64 9.57
C ASP A 141 11.53 -0.32 10.11
N LEU A 142 10.24 0.03 9.99
CA LEU A 142 9.13 -0.87 10.32
C LEU A 142 9.06 -2.11 9.42
N VAL A 143 9.67 -2.05 8.22
CA VAL A 143 9.66 -3.14 7.26
C VAL A 143 11.08 -3.53 6.88
N THR A 144 11.34 -4.84 6.77
CA THR A 144 12.57 -5.34 6.18
C THR A 144 12.36 -5.56 4.69
N SER A 145 13.13 -4.86 3.87
CA SER A 145 13.11 -5.02 2.41
C SER A 145 14.27 -5.89 1.93
N LYS A 146 14.05 -6.56 0.80
CA LYS A 146 15.11 -7.22 0.04
C LYS A 146 15.14 -6.55 -1.33
N ASN A 147 16.32 -6.13 -1.77
CA ASN A 147 16.49 -5.62 -3.12
C ASN A 147 16.53 -6.79 -4.10
N TRP A 148 15.72 -6.72 -5.15
CA TRP A 148 15.60 -7.74 -6.19
C TRP A 148 16.11 -7.25 -7.55
N GLN A 149 16.65 -6.03 -7.61
CA GLN A 149 17.33 -5.46 -8.77
C GLN A 149 18.82 -5.81 -8.77
#